data_AF-A0A4Z0N1G4-F1
#
_entry.id   AF-A0A4Z0N1G4-F1
#
_cell.length_a   1.000
_cell.length_b   1.000
_cell.length_c   1.000
_cell.angle_alpha   90.00
_cell.angle_beta   90.00
_cell.angle_gamma   90.00
#
_symmetry.space_group_name_H-M   'P 1'
#
loop_
_entity.id
_entity.type
_entity.pdbx_description
1 polymer ?
#
loop_
_entity_poly.entity_id
_entity_poly.type
_entity_poly.pdbx_seq_one_letter_code
_entity_poly.pdbx_strand_id
1 'polypeptide(L)'
;MMFEKRRLRRHGERCQATVVHVRQAKKIATNDYRRYDFVVDVHPGGGPATRVEISDTFAVTGLKPGAGDVVAVWWDGSAGRAAFDLDGDPRYDLKALRAQQDQQHQALLDQPPD
;
A
#
# COMPACT_ATOMS: atom_id res chain seq x y z
N MET A 1 -5.46 -14.62 4.97
CA MET A 1 -4.69 -13.42 4.58
C MET A 1 -3.96 -13.52 3.23
N MET A 2 -3.52 -14.69 2.73
CA MET A 2 -2.91 -14.77 1.37
C MET A 2 -3.92 -15.01 0.23
N PHE A 3 -4.95 -15.83 0.44
CA PHE A 3 -5.92 -16.19 -0.61
C PHE A 3 -6.85 -15.02 -1.03
N GLU A 4 -7.24 -14.16 -0.08
CA GLU A 4 -8.08 -12.99 -0.35
C GLU A 4 -7.36 -11.94 -1.21
N LYS A 5 -6.12 -11.60 -0.88
CA LYS A 5 -5.31 -10.67 -1.69
C LYS A 5 -5.16 -11.18 -3.12
N ARG A 6 -4.97 -12.49 -3.32
CA ARG A 6 -4.85 -13.10 -4.66
C ARG A 6 -6.17 -13.06 -5.44
N ARG A 7 -7.33 -13.16 -4.77
CA ARG A 7 -8.66 -13.04 -5.39
C ARG A 7 -8.99 -11.58 -5.73
N LEU A 8 -8.70 -10.64 -4.83
CA LEU A 8 -8.82 -9.20 -5.07
C LEU A 8 -7.94 -8.72 -6.21
N ARG A 9 -6.69 -9.21 -6.31
CA ARG A 9 -5.80 -8.94 -7.45
C ARG A 9 -6.30 -9.48 -8.79
N ARG A 10 -7.21 -10.46 -8.81
CA ARG A 10 -7.76 -11.05 -10.05
C ARG A 10 -9.09 -10.45 -10.47
N HIS A 11 -9.91 -9.97 -9.54
CA HIS A 11 -11.28 -9.54 -9.81
C HIS A 11 -11.62 -8.14 -9.31
N GLY A 12 -10.74 -7.53 -8.52
CA GLY A 12 -10.93 -6.16 -8.03
C GLY A 12 -10.46 -5.12 -9.04
N GLU A 13 -11.06 -3.94 -8.98
CA GLU A 13 -10.60 -2.77 -9.71
C GLU A 13 -9.46 -2.08 -8.95
N ARG A 14 -8.50 -1.53 -9.68
CA ARG A 14 -7.41 -0.75 -9.08
C ARG A 14 -7.87 0.69 -8.92
N CYS A 15 -7.83 1.21 -7.70
CA CYS A 15 -8.23 2.57 -7.39
C CYS A 15 -7.35 3.17 -6.27
N GLN A 16 -7.63 4.42 -5.91
CA GLN A 16 -6.95 5.10 -4.82
C GLN A 16 -7.77 5.01 -3.54
N ALA A 17 -7.07 4.91 -2.42
CA ALA A 17 -7.67 5.05 -1.11
C ALA A 17 -6.88 6.03 -0.25
N THR A 18 -7.60 6.81 0.55
CA THR A 18 -7.02 7.69 1.56
C THR A 18 -7.03 6.96 2.89
N VAL A 19 -5.87 6.84 3.54
CA VAL A 19 -5.78 6.24 4.87
C VAL A 19 -6.30 7.24 5.89
N VAL A 20 -7.38 6.90 6.58
CA VAL A 20 -8.01 7.76 7.59
C VAL A 20 -7.41 7.51 8.96
N HIS A 21 -7.20 6.24 9.30
CA HIS A 21 -6.72 5.83 10.61
C HIS A 21 -5.89 4.57 10.53
N VAL A 22 -4.92 4.45 11.42
CA VAL A 22 -4.06 3.26 11.54
C VAL A 22 -3.99 2.85 13.00
N ARG A 23 -4.27 1.57 13.24
CA ARG A 23 -4.20 0.98 14.58
C ARG A 23 -3.31 -0.25 14.54
N GLN A 24 -2.39 -0.37 15.49
CA GLN A 24 -1.67 -1.63 15.68
C GLN A 24 -2.57 -2.63 16.40
N ALA A 25 -2.72 -3.84 15.85
CA ALA A 25 -3.48 -4.90 16.48
C ALA A 25 -2.74 -5.42 17.74
N LYS A 26 -3.47 -5.72 18.81
CA LYS A 26 -2.89 -6.24 20.07
C LYS A 26 -2.24 -7.62 19.90
N LYS A 27 -2.66 -8.41 18.92
CA LYS A 27 -2.15 -9.77 18.67
C LYS A 27 -0.95 -9.69 17.74
N ILE A 28 0.24 -9.93 18.29
CA ILE A 28 1.51 -9.93 17.56
C ILE A 28 1.49 -11.09 16.54
N ALA A 29 1.82 -10.81 15.28
CA ALA A 29 1.84 -11.84 14.24
C ALA A 29 3.10 -12.71 14.33
N THR A 30 4.25 -12.12 14.67
CA THR A 30 5.56 -12.76 14.98
C THR A 30 6.54 -11.66 15.45
N ASN A 31 7.75 -12.00 15.92
CA ASN A 31 8.72 -10.98 16.41
C ASN A 31 9.09 -9.94 15.33
N ASP A 32 9.15 -10.37 14.07
CA ASP A 32 9.56 -9.53 12.94
C ASP A 32 8.40 -8.81 12.24
N TYR A 33 7.15 -9.16 12.57
CA TYR A 33 5.95 -8.71 11.87
C TYR A 33 4.84 -8.26 12.81
N ARG A 34 4.29 -7.08 12.54
CA ARG A 34 3.16 -6.51 13.26
C ARG A 34 1.94 -6.43 12.36
N ARG A 35 0.80 -6.85 12.90
CA ARG A 35 -0.49 -6.65 12.27
C ARG A 35 -1.00 -5.24 12.58
N TYR A 36 -1.54 -4.58 11.56
CA TYR A 36 -2.18 -3.29 11.64
C TYR A 36 -3.55 -3.35 10.97
N ASP A 37 -4.49 -2.63 11.54
CA ASP A 37 -5.82 -2.42 11.01
C ASP A 37 -5.90 -0.96 10.54
N PHE A 38 -6.21 -0.77 9.26
CA PHE A 38 -6.26 0.51 8.59
C PHE A 38 -7.70 0.83 8.22
N VAL A 39 -8.19 1.99 8.62
CA VAL A 39 -9.44 2.54 8.08
C VAL A 39 -9.07 3.38 6.89
N VAL A 40 -9.63 3.06 5.73
CA VAL A 40 -9.36 3.77 4.48
C VAL A 40 -10.66 4.19 3.81
N ASP A 41 -10.63 5.35 3.17
CA ASP A 41 -11.68 5.82 2.27
C ASP A 41 -11.28 5.46 0.84
N VAL A 42 -11.96 4.47 0.24
CA VAL A 42 -11.69 3.99 -1.11
C VAL A 42 -12.49 4.82 -2.10
N HIS A 43 -11.85 5.27 -3.18
CA HIS A 43 -12.45 6.07 -4.23
C HIS A 43 -12.52 5.28 -5.54
N PRO A 44 -13.52 4.40 -5.72
CA PRO A 44 -13.76 3.73 -6.99
C PRO A 44 -14.16 4.75 -8.05
N GLY A 45 -13.75 4.54 -9.31
CA GLY A 45 -13.79 5.55 -10.37
C GLY A 45 -15.15 6.23 -10.53
N GLY A 46 -15.24 7.50 -10.11
CA GLY A 46 -16.44 8.35 -10.28
C GLY A 46 -17.55 8.16 -9.23
N GLY A 47 -17.36 7.30 -8.22
CA GLY A 47 -18.34 7.04 -7.16
C GLY A 47 -18.06 7.76 -5.84
N PRO A 48 -19.01 7.74 -4.89
CA PRO A 48 -18.77 8.21 -3.53
C PRO A 48 -17.71 7.34 -2.84
N ALA A 49 -16.91 7.97 -1.99
CA ALA A 49 -15.90 7.26 -1.21
C ALA A 49 -16.57 6.23 -0.28
N THR A 50 -16.01 5.03 -0.24
CA THR A 50 -16.49 3.95 0.64
C THR A 50 -15.45 3.70 1.72
N ARG A 51 -15.85 3.85 2.98
CA ARG A 51 -14.98 3.59 4.13
C ARG A 51 -14.93 2.10 4.45
N VAL A 52 -13.74 1.51 4.46
CA VAL A 52 -13.52 0.11 4.79
C VAL A 52 -12.30 -0.10 5.67
N GLU A 53 -12.25 -1.25 6.33
CA GLU A 53 -11.09 -1.68 7.10
C GLU A 53 -10.22 -2.65 6.27
N ILE A 54 -8.92 -2.40 6.24
CA ILE A 54 -7.90 -3.30 5.71
C ILE A 54 -7.05 -3.79 6.88
N SER A 55 -7.04 -5.09 7.14
CA SER A 55 -6.06 -5.70 8.04
C SER A 55 -4.86 -6.20 7.25
N ASP A 56 -3.66 -5.73 7.58
CA ASP A 56 -2.43 -6.18 6.94
C ASP A 56 -1.26 -6.32 7.91
N THR A 57 -0.24 -7.04 7.49
CA THR A 57 0.95 -7.32 8.30
C THR A 57 2.16 -6.67 7.65
N PHE A 58 2.87 -5.84 8.43
CA PHE A 58 4.09 -5.16 8.01
C PHE A 58 5.26 -5.60 8.89
N ALA A 59 6.46 -5.59 8.32
CA ALA A 59 7.68 -5.79 9.11
C ALA A 59 7.79 -4.68 10.17
N VAL A 60 8.33 -5.00 11.35
CA VAL A 60 8.46 -4.01 12.46
C VAL A 60 9.23 -2.76 12.04
N THR A 61 10.26 -2.94 11.21
CA THR A 61 11.10 -1.88 10.64
C THR A 61 10.65 -1.46 9.23
N GLY A 62 9.56 -2.04 8.72
CA GLY A 62 9.06 -1.78 7.38
C GLY A 62 8.32 -0.46 7.28
N LEU A 63 8.37 0.15 6.09
CA LEU A 63 7.57 1.33 5.76
C LEU A 63 6.11 0.89 5.57
N LYS A 64 5.19 1.62 6.20
CA LYS A 64 3.75 1.36 6.12
C LYS A 64 3.00 2.67 5.86
N PRO A 65 1.80 2.61 5.26
CA PRO A 65 0.95 3.79 5.14
C PRO A 65 0.61 4.41 6.51
N GLY A 66 0.56 5.73 6.56
CA GLY A 66 0.12 6.55 7.67
C GLY A 66 -1.22 7.21 7.39
N ALA A 67 -1.86 7.77 8.42
CA ALA A 67 -3.08 8.56 8.23
C ALA A 67 -2.78 9.81 7.37
N GLY A 68 -3.66 10.08 6.40
CA GLY A 68 -3.50 11.11 5.38
C GLY A 68 -2.87 10.61 4.08
N ASP A 69 -2.25 9.43 4.07
CA ASP A 69 -1.60 8.92 2.86
C ASP A 69 -2.65 8.49 1.82
N VAL A 70 -2.43 8.89 0.58
CA VAL A 70 -3.14 8.35 -0.59
C VAL A 70 -2.31 7.22 -1.18
N VAL A 71 -2.91 6.04 -1.27
CA VAL A 71 -2.24 4.81 -1.71
C VAL A 71 -3.09 4.04 -2.71
N ALA A 72 -2.43 3.26 -3.56
CA ALA A 72 -3.12 2.35 -4.47
C ALA A 72 -3.70 1.15 -3.70
N VAL A 73 -4.92 0.76 -4.06
CA VAL A 73 -5.60 -0.42 -3.52
C VAL A 73 -6.29 -1.20 -4.63
N TRP A 74 -6.49 -2.50 -4.38
CA TRP A 74 -7.44 -3.34 -5.08
C TRP A 74 -8.77 -3.31 -4.35
N TRP A 75 -9.85 -2.96 -5.05
CA TRP A 75 -11.21 -2.87 -4.51
C TRP A 75 -12.15 -3.89 -5.16
N ASP A 76 -12.86 -4.65 -4.34
CA ASP A 76 -13.98 -5.49 -4.78
C ASP A 76 -15.26 -4.97 -4.14
N GLY A 77 -16.02 -4.20 -4.91
CA GLY A 77 -17.30 -3.63 -4.50
C GLY A 77 -18.38 -4.67 -4.22
N SER A 78 -18.28 -5.88 -4.78
CA SER A 78 -19.26 -6.95 -4.52
C SER A 78 -19.08 -7.57 -3.13
N ALA A 79 -17.82 -7.64 -2.67
CA ALA A 79 -17.47 -8.17 -1.35
C ALA A 79 -17.32 -7.08 -0.29
N GLY A 80 -17.25 -5.80 -0.69
CA GLY A 80 -16.96 -4.66 0.19
C GLY A 80 -15.55 -4.73 0.78
N ARG A 81 -14.57 -5.23 0.01
CA ARG A 81 -13.21 -5.50 0.51
C ARG A 81 -12.17 -4.75 -0.30
N ALA A 82 -11.17 -4.23 0.41
CA ALA A 82 -9.99 -3.61 -0.18
C ALA A 82 -8.71 -4.32 0.28
N ALA A 83 -7.67 -4.26 -0.54
CA ALA A 83 -6.32 -4.66 -0.18
C ALA A 83 -5.32 -3.65 -0.73
N PHE A 84 -4.27 -3.35 0.05
CA PHE A 84 -3.21 -2.46 -0.41
C PHE A 84 -2.46 -3.04 -1.61
N ASP A 85 -2.07 -2.13 -2.50
CA ASP A 85 -1.22 -2.41 -3.66
C ASP A 85 0.01 -1.48 -3.64
N LEU A 86 0.88 -1.71 -2.66
CA LEU A 86 2.07 -0.88 -2.41
C LEU A 86 3.30 -1.30 -3.23
N ASP A 87 3.21 -2.44 -3.92
CA ASP A 87 4.32 -2.97 -4.71
C ASP A 87 4.71 -1.94 -5.79
N GLY A 88 5.97 -1.53 -5.82
CA GLY A 88 6.48 -0.52 -6.73
C GLY A 88 6.32 0.95 -6.28
N ASP A 89 5.66 1.24 -5.15
CA ASP A 89 5.66 2.59 -4.58
C ASP A 89 6.94 2.81 -3.76
N PRO A 90 7.85 3.70 -4.17
CA PRO A 90 9.14 3.88 -3.47
C PRO A 90 8.99 4.39 -2.03
N ARG A 91 7.81 4.89 -1.63
CA ARG A 91 7.52 5.28 -0.23
C ARG A 91 7.38 4.07 0.70
N TYR A 92 7.04 2.91 0.15
CA TYR A 92 6.74 1.71 0.94
C TYR A 92 7.52 0.47 0.47
N ASP A 93 8.07 0.49 -0.74
CA ASP A 93 8.90 -0.54 -1.35
C ASP A 93 10.36 -0.06 -1.47
N LEU A 94 11.21 -0.54 -0.56
CA LEU A 94 12.64 -0.22 -0.53
C LEU A 94 13.37 -0.66 -1.81
N LYS A 95 12.88 -1.68 -2.52
CA LYS A 95 13.46 -2.11 -3.79
C LYS A 95 13.17 -1.08 -4.88
N ALA A 96 11.95 -0.57 -4.94
CA ALA A 96 11.55 0.49 -5.86
C ALA A 96 12.32 1.79 -5.57
N LEU A 97 12.50 2.14 -4.29
CA LEU A 97 13.32 3.29 -3.89
C LEU A 97 14.77 3.18 -4.38
N ARG A 98 15.41 2.02 -4.16
CA ARG A 98 16.79 1.78 -4.62
C ARG A 98 16.90 1.86 -6.15
N ALA A 99 15.96 1.24 -6.87
CA ALA A 99 15.95 1.30 -8.32
C ALA A 99 15.81 2.75 -8.85
N GLN A 100 15.01 3.59 -8.18
CA GLN A 100 14.88 5.00 -8.51
C GLN A 100 16.19 5.77 -8.24
N GLN A 101 16.85 5.50 -7.12
CA GLN A 101 18.14 6.11 -6.79
C GLN A 101 19.23 5.72 -7.78
N ASP A 102 19.29 4.44 -8.17
CA ASP A 102 20.26 3.95 -9.15
C ASP A 102 20.03 4.61 -10.53
N GLN A 103 18.76 4.76 -10.94
CA GLN A 103 18.41 5.48 -12.17
C GLN A 103 18.80 6.96 -12.12
N GLN A 104 18.57 7.65 -10.99
CA GLN A 104 18.97 9.04 -10.81
C GLN A 104 20.49 9.20 -10.82
N HIS A 105 21.20 8.30 -10.16
CA HIS A 105 22.66 8.30 -10.14
C HIS A 105 23.24 8.09 -11.54
N GLN A 106 22.70 7.14 -12.30
CA GLN A 106 23.11 6.91 -13.68
C GLN A 106 22.84 8.13 -14.56
N ALA A 107 21.66 8.75 -14.44
CA ALA A 107 21.31 9.95 -15.21
C ALA A 107 22.23 11.15 -14.91
N LEU A 108 22.76 11.27 -13.68
CA LEU A 108 23.74 12.29 -13.31
C LEU A 108 25.13 12.00 -13.89
N LEU A 109 25.54 10.73 -13.99
CA LEU A 109 26.80 10.34 -14.62
C LEU A 109 26.78 10.54 -16.14
N ASP A 110 25.61 10.39 -16.76
CA ASP A 110 25.40 10.59 -18.20
C ASP A 110 25.27 12.07 -18.59
N GLN A 111 25.16 12.99 -17.62
CA GLN A 111 25.21 14.43 -17.89
C GLN A 111 26.66 14.92 -18.04
N PRO A 112 26.99 15.63 -19.12
CA PRO A 112 28.29 16.29 -19.22
C PRO A 112 28.41 17.35 -18.11
N PRO A 113 29.59 17.48 -17.47
CA PRO A 113 29.81 18.55 -16.51
C PRO A 113 29.73 19.92 -17.21
N ASP A 114 29.05 20.88 -16.57
CA ASP A 114 29.01 22.30 -17.00
C ASP A 114 30.40 22.94 -16.99
#